data_AF-A0A6M6DSW0-F1
#
_entry.id   AF-A0A6M6DSW0-F1
#
_cell.length_a   1.000
_cell.length_b   1.000
_cell.length_c   1.000
_cell.angle_alpha   90.00
_cell.angle_beta   90.00
_cell.angle_gamma   90.00
#
_symmetry.space_group_name_H-M   'P 1'
#
loop_
_entity.id
_entity.type
_entity.pdbx_description
1 polymer ?
#
loop_
_entity_poly.entity_id
_entity_poly.type
_entity_poly.pdbx_seq_one_letter_code
_entity_poly.pdbx_strand_id
1 'polypeptide(L)'
;MKEKGGRQWEDSAEADDTATLTWRETASSVLKVNVRGLALFGSWPLPESRLYHAFFAVVFASNLGNIAEAAVGLYMGHGGLGEITLVLPNTLTTAAGVFKMVFLYRDRGRYYGLVRRTDLLTTSQLGVPGHDAAAVVREASRHSLKLTYSVFAFVSLQIVVWFPMPLYAYAGQRKLPFVQL
;
A
#
# COMPACT_ATOMS: atom_id res chain seq x y z
N MET A 1 9.00 -47.28 -2.51
CA MET A 1 8.55 -46.60 -3.75
C MET A 1 7.16 -45.98 -3.49
N LYS A 2 7.06 -44.89 -2.71
CA LYS A 2 5.77 -44.27 -2.32
C LYS A 2 5.85 -42.76 -1.98
N GLU A 3 6.88 -42.05 -2.43
CA GLU A 3 7.13 -40.62 -2.07
C GLU A 3 6.84 -39.60 -3.17
N LYS A 4 6.41 -40.01 -4.38
CA LYS A 4 6.16 -39.06 -5.48
C LYS A 4 4.83 -38.30 -5.39
N GLY A 5 3.93 -38.68 -4.48
CA GLY A 5 2.58 -38.09 -4.39
C GLY A 5 2.48 -36.77 -3.62
N GLY A 6 3.41 -36.47 -2.70
CA GLY A 6 3.35 -35.27 -1.87
C GLY A 6 3.72 -33.99 -2.62
N ARG A 7 4.78 -34.05 -3.43
CA ARG A 7 5.33 -32.88 -4.13
C ARG A 7 4.38 -32.27 -5.15
N GLN A 8 3.61 -33.10 -5.86
CA GLN A 8 2.67 -32.62 -6.89
C GLN A 8 1.47 -31.86 -6.30
N TRP A 9 1.08 -32.15 -5.06
CA TRP A 9 0.02 -31.42 -4.36
C TRP A 9 0.50 -30.05 -3.85
N GLU A 10 1.74 -29.97 -3.35
CA GLU A 10 2.35 -28.71 -2.91
C GLU A 10 2.54 -27.74 -4.09
N ASP A 11 3.06 -28.24 -5.21
CA ASP A 11 3.26 -27.42 -6.42
C ASP A 11 1.93 -26.89 -7.00
N SER A 12 0.85 -27.68 -6.91
CA SER A 12 -0.48 -27.28 -7.41
C SER A 12 -1.16 -26.27 -6.49
N ALA A 13 -1.00 -26.41 -5.17
CA ALA A 13 -1.53 -25.47 -4.19
C ALA A 13 -0.79 -24.12 -4.23
N GLU A 14 0.53 -24.14 -4.45
CA GLU A 14 1.33 -22.92 -4.56
C GLU A 14 1.05 -22.16 -5.87
N ALA A 15 0.81 -22.88 -6.97
CA ALA A 15 0.40 -22.28 -8.23
C ALA A 15 -0.95 -21.55 -8.13
N ASP A 16 -1.93 -22.15 -7.44
CA ASP A 16 -3.23 -21.50 -7.23
C ASP A 16 -3.11 -20.29 -6.29
N ASP A 17 -2.32 -20.37 -5.21
CA ASP A 17 -2.13 -19.29 -4.23
C ASP A 17 -1.57 -17.99 -4.84
N THR A 18 -0.80 -18.07 -5.93
CA THR A 18 -0.22 -16.89 -6.60
C THR A 18 -1.14 -16.25 -7.64
N ALA A 19 -2.27 -16.88 -7.97
CA ALA A 19 -3.21 -16.36 -8.94
C ALA A 19 -3.77 -15.00 -8.51
N THR A 20 -4.00 -14.12 -9.48
CA THR A 20 -4.54 -12.78 -9.25
C THR A 20 -5.93 -12.83 -8.62
N LEU A 21 -6.11 -12.11 -7.52
CA LEU A 21 -7.41 -11.99 -6.86
C LEU A 21 -8.40 -11.19 -7.71
N THR A 22 -9.52 -11.82 -8.04
CA THR A 22 -10.63 -11.20 -8.75
C THR A 22 -11.49 -10.35 -7.81
N TRP A 23 -12.22 -9.39 -8.40
CA TRP A 23 -13.22 -8.60 -7.66
C TRP A 23 -14.29 -9.46 -6.97
N ARG A 24 -14.60 -10.62 -7.55
CA ARG A 24 -15.57 -11.57 -7.01
C ARG A 24 -15.04 -12.25 -5.75
N GLU A 25 -13.80 -12.72 -5.75
CA GLU A 25 -13.15 -13.33 -4.57
C GLU A 25 -13.03 -12.32 -3.43
N THR A 26 -12.65 -11.07 -3.73
CA THR A 26 -12.53 -10.03 -2.70
C THR A 26 -13.88 -9.58 -2.13
N ALA A 27 -15.01 -9.91 -2.76
CA ALA A 27 -16.33 -9.48 -2.30
C ALA A 27 -16.77 -10.17 -1.00
N SER A 28 -16.31 -11.41 -0.78
CA SER A 28 -16.53 -12.23 0.42
C SER A 28 -15.36 -12.19 1.40
N SER A 29 -14.24 -11.55 1.03
CA SER A 29 -13.06 -11.48 1.88
C SER A 29 -13.29 -10.66 3.15
N VAL A 30 -12.74 -11.10 4.28
CA VAL A 30 -12.73 -10.30 5.52
C VAL A 30 -11.89 -9.04 5.38
N LEU A 31 -10.93 -9.05 4.45
CA LEU A 31 -10.02 -7.94 4.12
C LEU A 31 -10.53 -7.07 2.96
N LYS A 32 -11.79 -7.24 2.54
CA LYS A 32 -12.39 -6.52 1.41
C LYS A 32 -12.10 -5.02 1.40
N VAL A 33 -12.32 -4.32 2.52
CA VAL A 33 -12.11 -2.86 2.58
C VAL A 33 -10.64 -2.51 2.34
N ASN A 34 -9.72 -3.27 2.92
CA ASN A 34 -8.28 -3.05 2.79
C ASN A 34 -7.82 -3.30 1.35
N VAL A 35 -8.18 -4.44 0.77
CA VAL A 35 -7.82 -4.80 -0.61
C VAL A 35 -8.39 -3.79 -1.61
N ARG A 36 -9.64 -3.38 -1.43
CA ARG A 36 -10.29 -2.39 -2.30
C ARG A 36 -9.69 -0.99 -2.16
N GLY A 37 -9.35 -0.59 -0.94
CA GLY A 37 -8.62 0.65 -0.68
C GLY A 37 -7.27 0.63 -1.39
N LEU A 38 -6.48 -0.42 -1.20
CA LEU A 38 -5.19 -0.57 -1.87
C LEU A 38 -5.32 -0.55 -3.39
N ALA A 39 -6.36 -1.16 -3.96
CA ALA A 39 -6.63 -1.11 -5.39
C ALA A 39 -6.98 0.30 -5.88
N LEU A 40 -7.83 1.02 -5.15
CA LEU A 40 -8.22 2.40 -5.46
C LEU A 40 -7.02 3.36 -5.42
N PHE A 41 -6.08 3.14 -4.50
CA PHE A 41 -4.83 3.90 -4.43
C PHE A 41 -3.73 3.39 -5.39
N GLY A 42 -4.06 2.48 -6.31
CA GLY A 42 -3.12 1.98 -7.30
C GLY A 42 -2.07 1.01 -6.74
N SER A 43 -2.12 0.67 -5.46
CA SER A 43 -1.13 -0.20 -4.81
C SER A 43 -1.46 -1.69 -4.91
N TRP A 44 -2.70 -2.07 -5.25
CA TRP A 44 -3.09 -3.48 -5.44
C TRP A 44 -3.48 -3.76 -6.89
N PRO A 45 -2.73 -4.60 -7.62
CA PRO A 45 -3.08 -4.96 -8.97
C PRO A 45 -4.31 -5.84 -8.93
N LEU A 46 -5.40 -5.36 -9.52
CA LEU A 46 -6.53 -6.21 -9.85
C LEU A 46 -6.37 -6.69 -11.29
N PRO A 47 -6.75 -7.95 -11.57
CA PRO A 47 -6.55 -8.53 -12.88
C PRO A 47 -7.20 -7.69 -13.99
N GLU A 48 -6.53 -7.65 -15.13
CA GLU A 48 -7.05 -7.24 -16.46
C GLU A 48 -7.19 -5.75 -16.80
N SER A 49 -6.88 -4.81 -15.90
CA SER A 49 -6.97 -3.39 -16.26
C SER A 49 -5.64 -2.81 -16.75
N ARG A 50 -5.52 -2.54 -18.07
CA ARG A 50 -4.42 -1.72 -18.61
C ARG A 50 -4.39 -0.32 -17.99
N LEU A 51 -5.56 0.21 -17.65
CA LEU A 51 -5.71 1.52 -17.01
C LEU A 51 -5.08 1.54 -15.62
N TYR A 52 -5.18 0.43 -14.87
CA TYR A 52 -4.48 0.29 -13.59
C TYR A 52 -2.96 0.37 -13.76
N HIS A 53 -2.39 -0.32 -14.76
CA HIS A 53 -0.94 -0.29 -15.00
C HIS A 53 -0.45 1.09 -15.42
N ALA A 54 -1.22 1.79 -16.26
CA ALA A 54 -0.92 3.17 -16.63
C ALA A 54 -0.98 4.11 -15.41
N PHE A 55 -2.03 3.99 -14.59
CA PHE A 55 -2.16 4.77 -13.36
C PHE A 55 -1.02 4.50 -12.38
N PHE A 56 -0.68 3.24 -12.13
CA PHE A 56 0.45 2.85 -11.28
C PHE A 56 1.77 3.42 -11.81
N ALA A 57 2.03 3.30 -13.12
CA ALA A 57 3.25 3.82 -13.73
C ALA A 57 3.36 5.34 -13.58
N VAL A 58 2.26 6.09 -13.77
CA VAL A 58 2.23 7.54 -13.57
C VAL A 58 2.51 7.89 -12.10
N VAL A 59 1.82 7.25 -11.16
CA VAL A 59 2.05 7.49 -9.72
C VAL A 59 3.49 7.16 -9.34
N PHE A 60 4.01 6.03 -9.80
CA PHE A 60 5.38 5.60 -9.52
C PHE A 60 6.42 6.58 -10.09
N ALA A 61 6.28 6.97 -11.36
CA ALA A 61 7.17 7.94 -12.00
C ALA A 61 7.13 9.31 -11.31
N SER A 62 5.95 9.79 -10.93
CA SER A 62 5.80 11.06 -10.19
C SER A 62 6.51 11.01 -8.83
N ASN A 63 6.45 9.89 -8.11
CA ASN A 63 7.17 9.73 -6.85
C ASN A 63 8.69 9.67 -7.06
N LEU A 64 9.18 9.00 -8.11
CA LEU A 64 10.60 9.01 -8.45
C LEU A 64 11.09 10.41 -8.83
N GLY A 65 10.29 11.16 -9.60
CA GLY A 65 10.56 12.55 -9.93
C GLY A 65 10.68 13.42 -8.68
N ASN A 66 9.75 13.28 -7.73
CA ASN A 66 9.78 13.99 -6.45
C ASN A 66 11.05 13.67 -5.64
N ILE A 67 11.45 12.39 -5.57
CA ILE A 67 12.70 11.98 -4.89
C ILE A 67 13.92 12.60 -5.58
N ALA A 68 13.96 12.58 -6.92
CA ALA A 68 15.07 13.14 -7.69
C ALA A 68 15.16 14.66 -7.52
N GLU A 69 14.03 15.37 -7.56
CA GLU A 69 13.95 16.80 -7.30
C GLU A 69 14.45 17.14 -5.89
N ALA A 70 14.01 16.38 -4.88
CA ALA A 70 14.48 16.56 -3.51
C ALA A 70 15.99 16.29 -3.38
N ALA A 71 16.53 15.26 -4.05
CA ALA A 71 17.95 14.96 -4.05
C ALA A 71 18.79 16.07 -4.72
N VAL A 72 18.33 16.61 -5.85
CA VAL A 72 18.97 17.76 -6.51
C VAL A 72 18.89 18.99 -5.62
N GLY A 73 17.74 19.25 -4.99
CA GLY A 73 17.56 20.35 -4.05
C GLY A 73 18.51 20.25 -2.85
N LEU A 74 18.74 19.04 -2.32
CA LEU A 74 19.72 18.80 -1.26
C LEU A 74 21.17 18.96 -1.72
N TYR A 75 21.48 18.58 -2.96
CA TYR A 75 22.84 18.67 -3.51
C TYR A 75 23.24 20.11 -3.88
N MET A 76 22.34 20.85 -4.52
CA MET A 76 22.58 22.24 -4.94
C MET A 76 22.28 23.25 -3.84
N GLY A 77 21.42 22.89 -2.90
CA GLY A 77 21.00 23.75 -1.81
C GLY A 77 22.16 24.07 -0.87
N HIS A 78 22.58 25.34 -0.86
CA HIS A 78 23.38 25.92 0.22
C HIS A 78 22.52 26.22 1.47
N GLY A 79 21.45 25.45 1.65
CA GLY A 79 20.43 25.67 2.67
C GLY A 79 20.99 25.45 4.07
N GLY A 80 20.55 26.27 5.03
CA GLY A 80 20.84 26.05 6.44
C GLY A 80 20.25 24.71 6.92
N LEU A 81 20.75 24.21 8.06
CA LEU A 81 20.35 22.93 8.66
C LEU A 81 18.82 22.73 8.71
N GLY A 82 18.05 23.81 8.93
CA GLY A 82 16.59 23.77 8.99
C GLY A 82 15.88 23.43 7.67
N GLU A 83 16.44 23.79 6.51
CA GLU A 83 15.85 23.42 5.21
C GLU A 83 16.07 21.93 4.94
N ILE A 84 17.27 21.42 5.28
CA ILE A 84 17.64 20.01 5.14
C ILE A 84 16.75 19.13 6.02
N THR A 85 16.51 19.53 7.28
CA THR A 85 15.66 18.74 8.20
C THR A 85 14.19 18.70 7.82
N LEU A 86 13.72 19.60 6.94
CA LEU A 86 12.34 19.58 6.44
C LEU A 86 12.21 18.72 5.17
N VAL A 87 13.18 18.82 4.26
CA VAL A 87 13.18 18.06 2.99
C VAL A 87 13.47 16.58 3.21
N LEU A 88 14.38 16.25 4.13
CA LEU A 88 14.84 14.88 4.32
C LEU A 88 13.74 13.91 4.80
N PRO A 89 12.90 14.23 5.81
CA PRO A 89 11.82 13.35 6.24
C PRO A 89 10.77 13.12 5.15
N ASN A 90 10.44 14.16 4.37
CA ASN A 90 9.52 14.02 3.24
C ASN A 90 10.11 13.09 2.17
N THR A 91 11.37 13.29 1.82
CA THR A 91 12.09 12.46 0.84
C THR A 91 12.15 11.00 1.27
N LEU A 92 12.51 10.73 2.53
CA LEU A 92 12.57 9.38 3.09
C LEU A 92 11.19 8.73 3.16
N THR A 93 10.14 9.49 3.49
CA THR A 93 8.76 8.98 3.51
C THR A 93 8.29 8.60 2.12
N THR A 94 8.55 9.45 1.11
CA THR A 94 8.25 9.17 -0.30
C THR A 94 9.04 7.96 -0.80
N ALA A 95 10.34 7.88 -0.51
CA ALA A 95 11.18 6.75 -0.87
C ALA A 95 10.67 5.44 -0.26
N ALA A 96 10.31 5.44 1.03
CA ALA A 96 9.70 4.28 1.68
C ALA A 96 8.39 3.85 1.00
N GLY A 97 7.57 4.82 0.55
CA GLY A 97 6.38 4.56 -0.27
C GLY A 97 6.70 3.87 -1.60
N VAL A 98 7.69 4.38 -2.33
CA VAL A 98 8.17 3.79 -3.59
C VAL A 98 8.67 2.37 -3.38
N PHE A 99 9.51 2.14 -2.36
CA PHE A 99 9.99 0.79 -2.04
C PHE A 99 8.83 -0.15 -1.73
N LYS A 100 7.86 0.26 -0.91
CA LYS A 100 6.66 -0.54 -0.63
C LYS A 100 5.88 -0.88 -1.90
N MET A 101 5.73 0.07 -2.83
CA MET A 101 5.10 -0.19 -4.13
C MET A 101 5.87 -1.24 -4.94
N VAL A 102 7.19 -1.15 -5.00
CA VAL A 102 8.04 -2.12 -5.71
C VAL A 102 7.91 -3.51 -5.09
N PHE A 103 8.03 -3.62 -3.77
CA PHE A 103 7.91 -4.91 -3.07
C PHE A 103 6.52 -5.52 -3.26
N LEU A 104 5.46 -4.72 -3.13
CA LEU A 104 4.10 -5.21 -3.33
C LEU A 104 3.89 -5.68 -4.76
N TYR A 105 4.35 -4.92 -5.76
CA TYR A 105 4.23 -5.30 -7.16
C TYR A 105 5.05 -6.57 -7.50
N ARG A 106 6.28 -6.67 -7.00
CA ARG A 106 7.17 -7.81 -7.24
C ARG A 106 6.67 -9.08 -6.58
N ASP A 107 6.27 -8.99 -5.31
CA ASP A 107 5.86 -10.12 -4.49
C ASP A 107 4.32 -10.29 -4.43
N ARG A 108 3.58 -9.70 -5.40
CA ARG A 108 2.10 -9.64 -5.42
C ARG A 108 1.41 -10.99 -5.22
N GLY A 109 1.93 -12.06 -5.83
CA GLY A 109 1.37 -13.41 -5.69
C GLY A 109 1.38 -13.90 -4.24
N ARG A 110 2.44 -13.57 -3.47
CA ARG A 110 2.52 -13.93 -2.05
C ARG A 110 1.52 -13.16 -1.21
N TYR A 111 1.29 -11.88 -1.53
CA TYR A 111 0.26 -11.08 -0.87
C TYR A 111 -1.15 -11.58 -1.19
N TYR A 112 -1.41 -12.04 -2.43
CA TYR A 112 -2.68 -12.67 -2.79
C TYR A 112 -2.93 -13.96 -2.00
N GLY A 113 -1.93 -14.84 -1.92
CA GLY A 113 -1.98 -16.05 -1.09
C GLY A 113 -2.23 -15.73 0.39
N LEU A 114 -1.62 -14.67 0.93
CA LEU A 114 -1.86 -14.26 2.32
C LEU A 114 -3.33 -13.87 2.57
N VAL A 115 -3.95 -13.13 1.64
CA VAL A 115 -5.38 -12.78 1.73
C VAL A 115 -6.23 -14.03 1.69
N ARG A 116 -5.98 -14.95 0.74
CA ARG A 116 -6.73 -16.21 0.64
C ARG A 116 -6.60 -17.08 1.89
N ARG A 117 -5.39 -17.25 2.41
CA ARG A 117 -5.14 -17.99 3.65
C ARG A 117 -5.85 -17.35 4.84
N THR A 118 -5.88 -16.03 4.91
CA THR A 118 -6.61 -15.31 5.95
C THR A 118 -8.12 -15.56 5.84
N ASP A 119 -8.68 -15.54 4.62
CA ASP A 119 -10.09 -15.82 4.38
C ASP A 119 -10.44 -17.29 4.69
N LEU A 120 -9.58 -18.23 4.32
CA LEU A 120 -9.73 -19.65 4.65
C LEU A 120 -9.69 -19.89 6.16
N LEU A 121 -8.72 -19.32 6.87
CA LEU A 121 -8.62 -19.41 8.32
C LEU A 121 -9.87 -18.82 8.98
N THR A 122 -10.31 -17.65 8.52
CA THR A 122 -11.53 -16.98 9.02
C THR A 122 -12.76 -17.87 8.81
N THR A 123 -12.92 -18.44 7.62
CA THR A 123 -14.05 -19.34 7.30
C THR A 123 -14.00 -20.60 8.14
N SER A 124 -12.81 -21.18 8.34
CA SER A 124 -12.64 -22.38 9.18
C SER A 124 -13.00 -22.11 10.64
N GLN A 125 -12.61 -20.96 11.19
CA GLN A 125 -12.97 -20.57 12.55
C GLN A 125 -14.47 -20.33 12.71
N LEU A 126 -15.12 -19.75 11.70
CA LEU A 126 -16.58 -19.54 11.71
C LEU A 126 -17.37 -20.85 11.59
N GLY A 127 -16.77 -21.91 11.03
CA GLY A 127 -17.38 -23.24 10.90
C GLY A 127 -17.35 -24.08 12.17
N VAL A 128 -16.52 -23.72 13.16
CA VAL A 128 -16.44 -24.45 14.44
C VAL A 128 -17.65 -24.09 15.31
N PRO A 129 -18.43 -25.07 15.80
CA PRO A 129 -19.55 -24.80 16.70
C PRO A 129 -19.07 -24.17 18.00
N GLY A 130 -19.32 -22.87 18.18
CA GLY A 130 -18.98 -22.13 19.39
C GLY A 130 -19.27 -20.64 19.23
N HIS A 131 -19.92 -20.03 20.24
CA HIS A 131 -20.28 -18.61 20.19
C HIS A 131 -19.04 -17.70 20.15
N ASP A 132 -17.93 -18.16 20.72
CA ASP A 132 -16.73 -17.37 20.92
C ASP A 132 -15.92 -17.11 19.64
N ALA A 133 -15.85 -18.10 18.72
CA ALA A 133 -15.05 -17.97 17.50
C ALA A 133 -15.58 -16.86 16.57
N ALA A 134 -16.90 -16.79 16.41
CA ALA A 134 -17.54 -15.75 15.60
C ALA A 134 -17.43 -14.34 16.24
N ALA A 135 -17.39 -14.26 17.57
CA ALA A 135 -17.17 -13.00 18.28
C ALA A 135 -15.74 -12.48 18.08
N VAL A 136 -14.73 -13.36 18.23
CA VAL A 136 -13.31 -13.02 18.05
C VAL A 136 -13.02 -12.54 16.63
N VAL A 137 -13.51 -13.24 15.60
CA VAL A 137 -13.34 -12.83 14.19
C VAL A 137 -13.94 -11.45 13.94
N ARG A 138 -15.14 -11.19 14.48
CA ARG A 138 -15.83 -9.91 14.31
C ARG A 138 -15.09 -8.77 15.01
N GLU A 139 -14.58 -9.00 16.20
CA GLU A 139 -13.77 -8.04 16.94
C GLU A 139 -12.47 -7.73 16.20
N ALA A 140 -11.75 -8.76 15.74
CA ALA A 140 -10.53 -8.60 14.95
C ALA A 140 -10.78 -7.80 13.65
N SER A 141 -11.87 -8.11 12.93
CA SER A 141 -12.27 -7.35 11.74
C SER A 141 -12.58 -5.88 12.07
N ARG A 142 -13.30 -5.63 13.17
CA ARG A 142 -13.61 -4.26 13.62
C ARG A 142 -12.35 -3.48 13.97
N HIS A 143 -11.39 -4.09 14.66
CA HIS A 143 -10.11 -3.47 14.98
C HIS A 143 -9.26 -3.20 13.74
N SER A 144 -9.20 -4.14 12.80
CA SER A 144 -8.51 -3.96 11.51
C SER A 144 -9.10 -2.80 10.71
N LEU A 145 -10.43 -2.71 10.63
CA LEU A 145 -11.11 -1.61 9.95
C LEU A 145 -10.86 -0.29 10.65
N LYS A 146 -10.98 -0.24 11.98
CA LYS A 146 -10.71 0.97 12.77
C LYS A 146 -9.29 1.46 12.52
N LEU A 147 -8.30 0.57 12.57
CA LEU A 147 -6.91 0.91 12.29
C LEU A 147 -6.74 1.49 10.88
N THR A 148 -7.34 0.83 9.89
CA THR A 148 -7.25 1.26 8.48
C THR A 148 -7.85 2.65 8.28
N TYR A 149 -9.04 2.90 8.81
CA TYR A 149 -9.67 4.21 8.75
C TYR A 149 -8.90 5.27 9.52
N SER A 150 -8.35 4.93 10.69
CA SER A 150 -7.52 5.86 11.46
C SER A 150 -6.26 6.27 10.71
N VAL A 151 -5.54 5.30 10.11
CA VAL A 151 -4.36 5.58 9.28
C VAL A 151 -4.74 6.40 8.05
N PHE A 152 -5.83 6.03 7.37
CA PHE A 152 -6.29 6.75 6.19
C PHE A 152 -6.70 8.19 6.51
N ALA A 153 -7.46 8.41 7.59
CA ALA A 153 -7.85 9.73 8.05
C ALA A 153 -6.63 10.57 8.43
N PHE A 154 -5.65 9.98 9.11
CA PHE A 154 -4.39 10.64 9.44
C PHE A 154 -3.63 11.08 8.19
N VAL A 155 -3.43 10.19 7.21
CA VAL A 155 -2.74 10.52 5.95
C VAL A 155 -3.52 11.58 5.15
N SER A 156 -4.85 11.48 5.11
CA SER A 156 -5.70 12.46 4.43
C SER A 156 -5.61 13.84 5.09
N LEU A 157 -5.58 13.88 6.43
CA LEU A 157 -5.39 15.12 7.18
C LEU A 157 -4.03 15.74 6.87
N GLN A 158 -2.96 14.93 6.77
CA GLN A 158 -1.65 15.42 6.33
C GLN A 158 -1.75 16.07 4.95
N ILE A 159 -2.41 15.45 3.97
CA ILE A 159 -2.60 16.06 2.63
C ILE A 159 -3.31 17.41 2.74
N VAL A 160 -4.39 17.50 3.54
CA VAL A 160 -5.14 18.76 3.73
C VAL A 160 -4.30 19.84 4.39
N VAL A 161 -3.39 19.50 5.30
CA VAL A 161 -2.49 20.45 5.96
C VAL A 161 -1.36 20.89 5.03
N TRP A 162 -0.76 19.96 4.29
CA TRP A 162 0.41 20.21 3.46
C TRP A 162 0.08 20.84 2.11
N PHE A 163 -1.05 20.48 1.49
CA PHE A 163 -1.45 20.99 0.17
C PHE A 163 -1.60 22.52 0.10
N PRO A 164 -2.23 23.22 1.09
CA PRO A 164 -2.34 24.67 1.05
C PRO A 164 -1.10 25.40 1.59
N MET A 165 -0.15 24.71 2.23
CA MET A 165 1.03 25.33 2.83
C MET A 165 1.81 26.22 1.84
N PRO A 166 2.02 25.83 0.56
CA PRO A 166 2.67 26.70 -0.41
C PRO A 166 1.90 27.98 -0.77
N LEU A 167 0.57 28.00 -0.62
CA LEU A 167 -0.24 29.18 -0.92
C LEU A 167 -0.02 30.27 0.13
N TYR A 168 0.17 29.88 1.40
CA TYR A 168 0.36 30.81 2.52
C TYR A 168 1.83 31.14 2.82
N ALA A 169 2.78 30.38 2.27
CA ALA A 169 4.20 30.72 2.41
C ALA A 169 4.47 32.14 1.86
N TYR A 170 5.18 32.98 2.62
CA TYR A 170 5.53 34.35 2.24
C TYR A 170 6.43 34.38 1.01
N ALA A 171 6.36 35.42 0.17
CA ALA A 171 7.11 35.49 -1.09
C ALA A 171 8.63 35.29 -0.96
N GLY A 172 9.25 35.67 0.17
CA GLY A 172 10.67 35.40 0.46
C GLY A 172 10.97 34.04 1.13
N GLN A 173 9.92 33.29 1.49
CA GLN A 173 9.98 31.93 2.04
C GLN A 173 9.39 30.88 1.08
N ARG A 174 8.86 31.31 -0.08
CA ARG A 174 8.41 30.45 -1.19
C ARG A 174 9.62 29.87 -1.95
N LYS A 175 10.52 29.20 -1.25
CA LYS A 175 11.35 28.18 -1.88
C LYS A 175 10.47 26.94 -2.06
N LEU A 176 9.55 27.02 -3.01
CA LEU A 176 8.89 25.83 -3.55
C LEU A 176 9.98 24.87 -4.07
N PRO A 177 9.71 23.55 -4.09
CA PRO A 177 10.65 22.56 -4.63
C PRO A 177 11.06 22.86 -6.08
N PHE A 178 10.21 23.59 -6.83
CA PHE A 178 10.56 24.17 -8.12
C PHE A 178 11.38 25.45 -7.92
N VAL A 179 12.69 25.26 -7.88
CA VAL A 179 13.77 26.25 -8.00
C VAL A 179 13.28 27.57 -8.59
N GLN A 180 13.19 28.60 -7.76
CA GLN A 180 13.13 29.99 -8.23
C GLN A 180 14.58 30.42 -8.53
N LEU A 181 14.97 30.29 -9.79
CA LEU A 181 16.10 31.03 -10.36
C LEU A 181 15.74 32.52 -10.42
#